data_AF-A0A949N650-F1
#
_entry.id   AF-A0A949N650-F1
#
_cell.length_a   1.000
_cell.length_b   1.000
_cell.length_c   1.000
_cell.angle_alpha   90.00
_cell.angle_beta   90.00
_cell.angle_gamma   90.00
#
_symmetry.space_group_name_H-M   'P 1'
#
loop_
_entity.id
_entity.type
_entity.pdbx_description
1 polymer ?
#
loop_
_entity_poly.entity_id
_entity_poly.type
_entity_poly.pdbx_seq_one_letter_code
_entity_poly.pdbx_strand_id
1 'polypeptide(L)'
;HPKRKMAKFNVKKAASECIQCEKCSRACENFIDISRGMKEVKEGNYTYFSEMFMNCMGCGKCLAVCPQNIDIIRVMTEAAKEMIMNEKYKIRVGRGPIQDTEIRNVGQPIVMGEIPGVIAFVGCPNYEDGPHEVVEMAKIFLDRRYIVVTSGCAAMDIAMWKDENGQTLYESYPGDFDAGCLVNVGSCVSNAHIAGAAIKIASIFAHRDLRANYEEIADYILNRVGAVGIAWGAMSQKAASIATGCNRLGIPVIVGARGAKYRRMYLGRKDIPGDWQVFNARDGSKVQIGPGPEHLIYASESKEEAIVMAAKLCIRPNDTTKGRQIKLAHYIDLHKRYFGEYPDDIHYYIRTKADIPITEKDKIEEILKENAWVEKPIPDPTLLERLVRR
;
A
#
# COMPACT_ATOMS: atom_id res chain seq x y z
N HIS A 1 39.56 12.16 -7.98
CA HIS A 1 39.52 12.54 -6.55
C HIS A 1 40.59 11.79 -5.78
N PRO A 2 41.60 12.45 -5.19
CA PRO A 2 42.53 11.79 -4.29
C PRO A 2 41.74 11.21 -3.12
N LYS A 3 41.97 9.93 -2.79
CA LYS A 3 41.34 9.24 -1.66
C LYS A 3 41.62 10.02 -0.38
N ARG A 4 40.67 10.86 0.04
CA ARG A 4 40.70 11.57 1.32
C ARG A 4 40.71 10.48 2.38
N LYS A 5 41.89 10.17 2.96
CA LYS A 5 41.98 9.26 4.12
C LYS A 5 41.16 9.90 5.23
N MET A 6 39.92 9.46 5.41
CA MET A 6 39.11 9.85 6.56
C MET A 6 39.89 9.44 7.81
N ALA A 7 39.98 10.35 8.79
CA ALA A 7 40.57 10.02 10.07
C ALA A 7 39.89 8.76 10.65
N LYS A 8 40.69 7.86 11.23
CA LYS A 8 40.16 6.68 11.94
C LYS A 8 39.17 7.15 12.99
N PHE A 9 37.92 6.73 12.86
CA PHE A 9 36.88 7.01 13.84
C PHE A 9 36.88 5.90 14.88
N ASN A 10 37.13 6.28 16.13
CA ASN A 10 37.09 5.35 17.24
C ASN A 10 35.67 5.35 17.82
N VAL A 11 34.89 4.35 17.42
CA VAL A 11 33.47 4.20 17.78
C VAL A 11 33.30 4.13 19.31
N LYS A 12 34.12 3.33 19.99
CA LYS A 12 34.08 3.21 21.46
C LYS A 12 34.42 4.53 22.16
N LYS A 13 35.42 5.27 21.65
CA LYS A 13 35.77 6.59 22.20
C LYS A 13 34.59 7.57 22.05
N ALA A 14 34.00 7.67 20.86
CA ALA A 14 32.85 8.54 20.63
C ALA A 14 31.66 8.17 21.53
N ALA A 15 31.38 6.87 21.71
CA ALA A 15 30.33 6.41 22.62
C ALA A 15 30.66 6.70 24.11
N SER A 16 31.94 6.66 24.51
CA SER A 16 32.38 6.94 25.87
C SER A 16 32.19 8.40 26.30
N GLU A 17 32.13 9.33 25.35
CA GLU A 17 31.82 10.75 25.57
C GLU A 17 30.33 10.98 25.85
N CYS A 18 29.46 9.98 25.64
CA CYS A 18 28.03 10.10 25.91
C CYS A 18 27.75 10.23 27.42
N ILE A 19 27.10 11.32 27.80
CA ILE A 19 26.67 11.62 29.18
C ILE A 19 25.27 11.09 29.53
N GLN A 20 24.66 10.27 28.66
CA GLN A 20 23.34 9.63 28.90
C GLN A 20 22.21 10.63 29.22
N CYS A 21 22.21 11.82 28.60
CA CYS A 21 21.21 12.85 28.85
C CYS A 21 19.87 12.67 28.10
N GLU A 22 19.73 11.61 27.29
CA GLU A 22 18.54 11.23 26.51
C GLU A 22 17.98 12.25 25.50
N LYS A 23 18.58 13.45 25.37
CA LYS A 23 18.09 14.48 24.43
C LYS A 23 17.95 13.95 22.99
N CYS A 24 18.90 13.14 22.55
CA CYS A 24 18.88 12.51 21.23
C CYS A 24 17.75 11.48 21.08
N SER A 25 17.53 10.60 22.07
CA SER A 25 16.42 9.63 22.06
C SER A 25 15.07 10.36 21.96
N ARG A 26 14.87 11.41 22.77
CA ARG A 26 13.62 12.21 22.76
C ARG A 26 13.41 12.99 21.47
N ALA A 27 14.49 13.38 20.78
CA ALA A 27 14.42 14.08 19.51
C ALA A 27 14.26 13.14 18.30
N CYS A 28 14.43 11.83 18.48
CA CYS A 28 14.31 10.86 17.39
C CYS A 28 12.86 10.72 16.94
N GLU A 29 12.60 10.93 15.66
CA GLU A 29 11.25 10.77 15.10
C GLU A 29 10.81 9.31 14.99
N ASN A 30 11.75 8.37 15.06
CA ASN A 30 11.50 6.93 14.98
C ASN A 30 11.62 6.27 16.36
N PHE A 31 11.62 7.08 17.43
CA PHE A 31 11.67 6.61 18.82
C PHE A 31 12.82 5.63 19.13
N ILE A 32 13.92 5.71 18.38
CA ILE A 32 15.13 4.92 18.64
C ILE A 32 15.73 5.36 19.96
N ASP A 33 15.98 4.41 20.86
CA ASP A 33 16.68 4.67 22.12
C ASP A 33 18.18 4.80 21.89
N ILE A 34 18.57 5.97 21.39
CA ILE A 34 19.96 6.31 21.10
C ILE A 34 20.82 6.24 22.36
N SER A 35 20.30 6.65 23.53
CA SER A 35 21.04 6.63 24.79
C SER A 35 21.46 5.21 25.18
N ARG A 36 20.51 4.26 25.10
CA ARG A 36 20.78 2.83 25.27
C ARG A 36 21.85 2.34 24.31
N GLY A 37 21.70 2.61 23.01
CA GLY A 37 22.68 2.14 22.04
C GLY A 37 24.08 2.71 22.25
N MET A 38 24.20 3.97 22.67
CA MET A 38 25.51 4.54 23.05
C MET A 38 26.13 3.83 24.26
N LYS A 39 25.31 3.43 25.25
CA LYS A 39 25.78 2.67 26.41
C LYS A 39 26.31 1.29 26.00
N GLU A 40 25.54 0.57 25.19
CA GLU A 40 25.95 -0.76 24.69
C GLU A 40 27.23 -0.68 23.88
N VAL A 41 27.35 0.31 22.98
CA VAL A 41 28.55 0.51 22.17
C VAL A 41 29.79 0.84 23.01
N LYS A 42 29.63 1.61 24.08
CA LYS A 42 30.71 1.89 25.04
C LYS A 42 31.24 0.60 25.67
N GLU A 43 30.35 -0.34 25.97
CA GLU A 43 30.67 -1.67 26.52
C GLU A 43 31.20 -2.63 25.43
N GLY A 44 31.09 -2.25 24.15
CA GLY A 44 31.56 -3.01 23.00
C GLY A 44 30.51 -3.92 22.37
N ASN A 45 29.24 -3.75 22.75
CA ASN A 45 28.11 -4.38 22.10
C ASN A 45 27.52 -3.45 21.04
N TYR A 46 27.52 -3.88 19.78
CA TYR A 46 27.04 -3.08 18.64
C TYR A 46 25.65 -3.53 18.15
N THR A 47 25.10 -4.61 18.71
CA THR A 47 23.91 -5.30 18.20
C THR A 47 22.71 -4.38 18.08
N TYR A 48 22.35 -3.66 19.16
CA TYR A 48 21.18 -2.79 19.15
C TYR A 48 21.25 -1.70 18.06
N PHE A 49 22.40 -1.05 17.88
CA PHE A 49 22.54 -0.05 16.82
C PHE A 49 22.59 -0.66 15.41
N SER A 50 23.11 -1.87 15.27
CA SER A 50 23.03 -2.59 14.00
C SER A 50 21.58 -2.91 13.64
N GLU A 51 20.78 -3.40 14.59
CA GLU A 51 19.36 -3.72 14.40
C GLU A 51 18.53 -2.46 14.10
N MET A 52 18.78 -1.36 14.81
CA MET A 52 18.03 -0.10 14.63
C MET A 52 18.46 0.73 13.42
N PHE A 53 19.53 0.35 12.71
CA PHE A 53 20.04 1.15 11.59
C PHE A 53 19.01 1.28 10.47
N MET A 54 18.27 0.20 10.16
CA MET A 54 17.23 0.22 9.12
C MET A 54 16.00 1.05 9.52
N ASN A 55 15.81 1.29 10.81
CA ASN A 55 14.80 2.19 11.34
C ASN A 55 15.31 3.64 11.40
N CYS A 56 16.59 3.91 11.14
CA CYS A 56 17.14 5.26 11.21
C CYS A 56 17.05 5.98 9.85
N MET A 57 16.33 7.10 9.81
CA MET A 57 16.21 7.94 8.59
C MET A 57 17.46 8.77 8.28
N GLY A 58 18.46 8.79 9.16
CA GLY A 58 19.65 9.63 8.99
C GLY A 58 19.35 11.15 9.02
N CYS A 59 18.28 11.59 9.68
CA CYS A 59 17.78 12.97 9.59
C CYS A 59 18.61 14.02 10.34
N GLY A 60 19.58 13.61 11.17
CA GLY A 60 20.49 14.51 11.88
C GLY A 60 19.92 15.23 13.09
N LYS A 61 18.64 15.07 13.44
CA LYS A 61 18.04 15.73 14.62
C LYS A 61 18.75 15.37 15.93
N CYS A 62 19.17 14.12 16.07
CA CYS A 62 19.93 13.65 17.22
C CYS A 62 21.30 14.36 17.36
N LEU A 63 21.94 14.67 16.23
CA LEU A 63 23.22 15.40 16.20
C LEU A 63 23.05 16.83 16.70
N ALA A 64 21.98 17.50 16.25
CA ALA A 64 21.71 18.90 16.58
C ALA A 64 21.44 19.14 18.08
N VAL A 65 20.94 18.13 18.79
CA VAL A 65 20.60 18.25 20.23
C VAL A 65 21.66 17.67 21.16
N CYS A 66 22.73 17.05 20.63
CA CYS A 66 23.76 16.41 21.44
C CYS A 66 24.70 17.48 22.05
N PRO A 67 24.72 17.66 23.39
CA PRO A 67 25.58 18.68 24.01
C PRO A 67 27.08 18.34 23.93
N GLN A 68 27.41 17.08 23.61
CA GLN A 68 28.78 16.60 23.45
C GLN A 68 29.22 16.58 21.97
N ASN A 69 28.37 17.03 21.04
CA ASN A 69 28.65 17.04 19.60
C ASN A 69 29.10 15.68 19.05
N ILE A 70 28.56 14.58 19.59
CA ILE A 70 28.91 13.23 19.15
C ILE A 70 28.24 12.97 17.80
N ASP A 71 29.01 12.42 16.85
CA ASP A 71 28.50 11.95 15.56
C ASP A 71 27.75 10.62 15.72
N ILE A 72 26.55 10.70 16.30
CA ILE A 72 25.67 9.55 16.62
C ILE A 72 25.37 8.72 15.37
N ILE A 73 25.11 9.37 14.24
CA ILE A 73 24.80 8.67 12.98
C ILE A 73 26.02 7.87 12.53
N ARG A 74 27.23 8.41 12.64
CA ARG A 74 28.45 7.66 12.33
C ARG A 74 28.72 6.53 13.32
N VAL A 75 28.43 6.70 14.60
CA VAL A 75 28.49 5.60 15.58
C VAL A 75 27.59 4.44 15.14
N MET A 76 26.32 4.74 14.82
CA MET A 76 25.36 3.73 14.37
C MET A 76 25.75 3.11 13.02
N THR A 77 26.25 3.90 12.08
CA THR A 77 26.71 3.42 10.76
C THR A 77 27.90 2.47 10.88
N GLU A 78 28.88 2.78 11.74
CA GLU A 78 30.02 1.90 11.96
C GLU A 78 29.63 0.63 12.76
N ALA A 79 28.64 0.72 13.65
CA ALA A 79 28.05 -0.44 14.32
C ALA A 79 27.36 -1.39 13.32
N ALA A 80 26.67 -0.82 12.31
CA ALA A 80 25.94 -1.55 11.27
C ALA A 80 26.79 -1.90 10.03
N LYS A 81 28.11 -1.66 10.07
CA LYS A 81 28.97 -1.70 8.88
C LYS A 81 28.95 -3.00 8.10
N GLU A 82 28.93 -4.13 8.81
CA GLU A 82 28.90 -5.45 8.18
C GLU A 82 27.60 -5.65 7.40
N MET A 83 26.46 -5.31 8.00
CA MET A 83 25.15 -5.35 7.36
C MET A 83 25.15 -4.44 6.11
N ILE A 84 25.58 -3.18 6.23
CA ILE A 84 25.63 -2.22 5.12
C ILE A 84 26.50 -2.74 3.96
N MET A 85 27.64 -3.37 4.26
CA MET A 85 28.50 -3.94 3.22
C MET A 85 27.83 -5.08 2.44
N ASN A 86 26.85 -5.75 3.06
CA ASN A 86 26.10 -6.86 2.52
C ASN A 86 24.77 -6.44 1.86
N GLU A 87 24.37 -5.17 1.94
CA GLU A 87 23.18 -4.59 1.29
C GLU A 87 23.34 -4.50 -0.24
N LYS A 88 23.35 -5.67 -0.89
CA LYS A 88 23.46 -5.83 -2.35
C LYS A 88 22.28 -6.59 -2.87
N TYR A 89 21.43 -5.89 -3.61
CA TYR A 89 20.16 -6.40 -4.10
C TYR A 89 19.99 -6.14 -5.58
N LYS A 90 19.15 -6.95 -6.23
CA LYS A 90 18.76 -6.76 -7.63
C LYS A 90 17.37 -6.13 -7.68
N ILE A 91 17.26 -5.09 -8.47
CA ILE A 91 16.00 -4.43 -8.78
C ILE A 91 15.76 -4.51 -10.28
N ARG A 92 14.54 -4.86 -10.67
CA ARG A 92 14.14 -4.77 -12.08
C ARG A 92 14.09 -3.31 -12.49
N VAL A 93 14.68 -2.97 -13.64
CA VAL A 93 14.68 -1.59 -14.16
C VAL A 93 13.25 -1.09 -14.34
N GLY A 94 13.05 0.22 -14.11
CA GLY A 94 11.79 0.89 -14.40
C GLY A 94 11.43 0.77 -15.87
N ARG A 95 10.41 -0.02 -16.21
CA ARG A 95 10.03 -0.32 -17.61
C ARG A 95 9.06 0.68 -18.24
N GLY A 96 8.58 1.66 -17.48
CA GLY A 96 7.68 2.69 -17.99
C GLY A 96 6.22 2.23 -18.10
N PRO A 97 5.48 2.62 -19.15
CA PRO A 97 4.05 2.38 -19.25
C PRO A 97 3.69 0.89 -19.37
N ILE A 98 2.54 0.54 -18.80
CA ILE A 98 1.87 -0.74 -19.08
C ILE A 98 1.46 -0.73 -20.55
N GLN A 99 1.64 -1.82 -21.29
CA GLN A 99 1.35 -1.90 -22.71
C GLN A 99 -0.13 -2.17 -22.97
N ASP A 100 -0.62 -1.79 -24.14
CA ASP A 100 -2.04 -2.03 -24.51
C ASP A 100 -2.34 -3.53 -24.67
N THR A 101 -1.35 -4.33 -25.07
CA THR A 101 -1.43 -5.79 -25.10
C THR A 101 -1.70 -6.36 -23.71
N GLU A 102 -0.97 -5.90 -22.70
CA GLU A 102 -1.20 -6.29 -21.31
C GLU A 102 -2.58 -5.84 -20.82
N ILE A 103 -3.00 -4.60 -21.12
CA ILE A 103 -4.33 -4.11 -20.75
C ILE A 103 -5.45 -4.95 -21.38
N ARG A 104 -5.30 -5.40 -22.63
CA ARG A 104 -6.28 -6.31 -23.26
C ARG A 104 -6.36 -7.66 -22.55
N ASN A 105 -5.23 -8.18 -22.06
CA ASN A 105 -5.18 -9.45 -21.34
C ASN A 105 -5.87 -9.36 -19.98
N VAL A 106 -5.68 -8.26 -19.24
CA VAL A 106 -6.16 -8.14 -17.86
C VAL A 106 -7.41 -7.29 -17.66
N GLY A 107 -7.85 -6.54 -18.68
CA GLY A 107 -8.95 -5.59 -18.56
C GLY A 107 -10.26 -6.25 -18.09
N GLN A 108 -10.66 -7.34 -18.76
CA GLN A 108 -11.84 -8.11 -18.37
C GLN A 108 -11.73 -8.70 -16.95
N PRO A 109 -10.69 -9.51 -16.62
CA PRO A 109 -10.65 -10.18 -15.33
C PRO A 109 -10.47 -9.21 -14.15
N ILE A 110 -9.84 -8.04 -14.32
CA ILE A 110 -9.81 -6.99 -13.27
C ILE A 110 -11.22 -6.41 -13.04
N VAL A 111 -11.93 -6.05 -14.12
CA VAL A 111 -13.27 -5.45 -14.02
C VAL A 111 -14.31 -6.43 -13.48
N MET A 112 -14.15 -7.71 -13.78
CA MET A 112 -15.02 -8.77 -13.25
C MET A 112 -14.66 -9.18 -11.82
N GLY A 113 -13.45 -8.81 -11.35
CA GLY A 113 -12.92 -9.12 -10.02
C GLY A 113 -12.25 -10.49 -9.89
N GLU A 114 -12.01 -11.20 -10.99
CA GLU A 114 -11.28 -12.48 -11.00
C GLU A 114 -9.79 -12.29 -10.73
N ILE A 115 -9.23 -11.19 -11.23
CA ILE A 115 -8.01 -10.62 -10.68
C ILE A 115 -8.43 -9.76 -9.49
N PRO A 116 -7.99 -10.07 -8.25
CA PRO A 116 -8.48 -9.41 -7.05
C PRO A 116 -8.30 -7.89 -7.06
N GLY A 117 -7.22 -7.42 -7.67
CA GLY A 117 -7.00 -6.00 -7.93
C GLY A 117 -5.54 -5.67 -8.23
N VAL A 118 -5.29 -4.38 -8.42
CA VAL A 118 -3.95 -3.80 -8.59
C VAL A 118 -3.51 -3.14 -7.29
N ILE A 119 -2.37 -3.55 -6.74
CA ILE A 119 -1.76 -2.94 -5.55
C ILE A 119 -0.51 -2.17 -5.97
N ALA A 120 -0.50 -0.86 -5.72
CA ALA A 120 0.60 0.01 -6.10
C ALA A 120 1.44 0.44 -4.90
N PHE A 121 2.63 -0.14 -4.71
CA PHE A 121 3.59 0.30 -3.69
C PHE A 121 4.45 1.45 -4.21
N VAL A 122 4.24 2.64 -3.66
CA VAL A 122 4.85 3.88 -4.17
C VAL A 122 5.33 4.75 -3.01
N GLY A 123 6.00 5.85 -3.34
CA GLY A 123 6.24 6.91 -2.37
C GLY A 123 7.63 6.90 -1.75
N CYS A 124 7.71 7.43 -0.53
CA CYS A 124 8.95 7.81 0.14
C CYS A 124 9.32 6.79 1.24
N PRO A 125 10.56 6.80 1.74
CA PRO A 125 11.03 5.78 2.68
C PRO A 125 10.87 6.19 4.17
N ASN A 126 9.89 7.05 4.51
CA ASN A 126 9.67 7.50 5.89
C ASN A 126 8.86 6.46 6.71
N TYR A 127 9.35 5.23 6.76
CA TYR A 127 8.72 4.11 7.45
C TYR A 127 8.87 4.21 8.97
N GLU A 128 7.97 3.57 9.71
CA GLU A 128 8.04 3.49 11.17
C GLU A 128 8.96 2.35 11.60
N ASP A 129 8.76 1.16 11.02
CA ASP A 129 9.56 -0.03 11.31
C ASP A 129 10.55 -0.41 10.18
N GLY A 130 10.88 0.55 9.31
CA GLY A 130 11.85 0.36 8.23
C GLY A 130 11.29 -0.32 6.97
N PRO A 131 12.15 -0.63 5.98
CA PRO A 131 11.72 -1.04 4.64
C PRO A 131 11.20 -2.49 4.54
N HIS A 132 11.45 -3.34 5.54
CA HIS A 132 11.04 -4.75 5.48
C HIS A 132 9.52 -4.91 5.37
N GLU A 133 8.74 -4.00 5.96
CA GLU A 133 7.27 -4.03 5.90
C GLU A 133 6.74 -3.91 4.46
N VAL A 134 7.35 -3.06 3.61
CA VAL A 134 6.90 -2.94 2.21
C VAL A 134 7.17 -4.20 1.40
N VAL A 135 8.25 -4.93 1.72
CA VAL A 135 8.55 -6.23 1.11
C VAL A 135 7.49 -7.26 1.51
N GLU A 136 7.22 -7.37 2.81
CA GLU A 136 6.26 -8.35 3.33
C GLU A 136 4.86 -8.12 2.79
N MET A 137 4.39 -6.87 2.81
CA MET A 137 3.11 -6.50 2.21
C MET A 137 3.06 -6.86 0.73
N ALA A 138 4.10 -6.52 -0.05
CA ALA A 138 4.15 -6.84 -1.48
C ALA A 138 4.08 -8.35 -1.74
N LYS A 139 4.84 -9.14 -0.96
CA LYS A 139 4.84 -10.60 -1.07
C LYS A 139 3.45 -11.21 -0.80
N ILE A 140 2.74 -10.73 0.21
CA ILE A 140 1.37 -11.20 0.51
C ILE A 140 0.44 -11.01 -0.68
N PHE A 141 0.50 -9.86 -1.36
CA PHE A 141 -0.35 -9.59 -2.52
C PHE A 141 0.08 -10.37 -3.77
N LEU A 142 1.38 -10.55 -3.98
CA LEU A 142 1.92 -11.39 -5.05
C LEU A 142 1.47 -12.85 -4.90
N ASP A 143 1.60 -13.43 -3.70
CA ASP A 143 1.18 -14.81 -3.40
C ASP A 143 -0.34 -15.00 -3.55
N ARG A 144 -1.11 -13.93 -3.39
CA ARG A 144 -2.57 -13.89 -3.55
C ARG A 144 -3.02 -13.49 -4.95
N ARG A 145 -2.11 -13.50 -5.93
CA ARG A 145 -2.40 -13.22 -7.34
C ARG A 145 -2.97 -11.83 -7.64
N TYR A 146 -2.70 -10.84 -6.78
CA TYR A 146 -2.89 -9.44 -7.15
C TYR A 146 -1.83 -9.03 -8.18
N ILE A 147 -2.11 -7.99 -8.95
CA ILE A 147 -1.09 -7.34 -9.79
C ILE A 147 -0.37 -6.33 -8.90
N VAL A 148 0.93 -6.50 -8.68
CA VAL A 148 1.70 -5.57 -7.86
C VAL A 148 2.54 -4.67 -8.75
N VAL A 149 2.38 -3.36 -8.59
CA VAL A 149 3.15 -2.35 -9.31
C VAL A 149 3.91 -1.47 -8.33
N THR A 150 5.11 -1.04 -8.71
CA THR A 150 5.99 -0.26 -7.83
C THR A 150 6.60 0.95 -8.52
N SER A 151 6.88 2.00 -7.75
CA SER A 151 7.66 3.14 -8.21
C SER A 151 8.47 3.81 -7.09
N GLY A 152 9.46 4.61 -7.47
CA GLY A 152 10.19 5.47 -6.55
C GLY A 152 10.99 4.70 -5.48
N CYS A 153 11.02 5.23 -4.25
CA CYS A 153 11.77 4.62 -3.15
C CYS A 153 11.21 3.25 -2.76
N ALA A 154 9.87 3.11 -2.72
CA ALA A 154 9.25 1.82 -2.42
C ALA A 154 9.70 0.71 -3.40
N ALA A 155 9.89 1.04 -4.68
CA ALA A 155 10.43 0.07 -5.64
C ALA A 155 11.86 -0.39 -5.30
N MET A 156 12.69 0.52 -4.76
CA MET A 156 14.04 0.22 -4.27
C MET A 156 14.00 -0.66 -3.03
N ASP A 157 13.18 -0.28 -2.05
CA ASP A 157 13.07 -0.95 -0.76
C ASP A 157 12.50 -2.37 -0.89
N ILE A 158 11.57 -2.58 -1.84
CA ILE A 158 11.05 -3.91 -2.19
C ILE A 158 12.15 -4.88 -2.67
N ALA A 159 13.27 -4.38 -3.20
CA ALA A 159 14.40 -5.21 -3.57
C ALA A 159 15.26 -5.63 -2.36
N MET A 160 15.15 -4.95 -1.21
CA MET A 160 16.05 -5.10 -0.05
C MET A 160 15.82 -6.38 0.77
N TRP A 161 15.28 -7.42 0.16
CA TRP A 161 15.05 -8.72 0.76
C TRP A 161 15.45 -9.83 -0.20
N LYS A 162 15.87 -10.96 0.35
CA LYS A 162 16.17 -12.18 -0.40
C LYS A 162 15.47 -13.35 0.26
N ASP A 163 14.94 -14.25 -0.57
CA ASP A 163 14.42 -15.53 -0.11
C ASP A 163 15.54 -16.50 0.30
N GLU A 164 15.15 -17.71 0.68
CA GLU A 164 16.06 -18.82 1.02
C GLU A 164 17.02 -19.21 -0.13
N ASN A 165 16.65 -18.90 -1.38
CA ASN A 165 17.48 -19.13 -2.57
C ASN A 165 18.35 -17.90 -2.92
N GLY A 166 18.32 -16.86 -2.10
CA GLY A 166 19.07 -15.62 -2.33
C GLY A 166 18.45 -14.70 -3.39
N GLN A 167 17.20 -14.94 -3.80
CA GLN A 167 16.51 -14.18 -4.84
C GLN A 167 15.65 -13.05 -4.25
N THR A 168 15.68 -11.90 -4.91
CA THR A 168 14.76 -10.80 -4.60
C THR A 168 13.35 -11.07 -5.13
N LEU A 169 12.33 -10.36 -4.64
CA LEU A 169 10.98 -10.45 -5.21
C LEU A 169 10.94 -10.17 -6.72
N TYR A 170 11.83 -9.30 -7.22
CA TYR A 170 11.92 -9.02 -8.66
C TYR A 170 12.47 -10.19 -9.49
N GLU A 171 13.20 -11.11 -8.87
CA GLU A 171 13.71 -12.33 -9.48
C GLU A 171 12.71 -13.48 -9.35
N SER A 172 12.04 -13.59 -8.19
CA SER A 172 11.09 -14.69 -7.91
C SER A 172 9.75 -14.54 -8.64
N TYR A 173 9.33 -13.31 -8.96
CA TYR A 173 8.04 -13.05 -9.63
C TYR A 173 8.24 -12.47 -11.05
N PRO A 174 7.40 -12.84 -12.03
CA PRO A 174 7.40 -12.21 -13.36
C PRO A 174 7.08 -10.72 -13.28
N GLY A 175 7.35 -9.96 -14.34
CA GLY A 175 7.11 -8.50 -14.34
C GLY A 175 6.31 -8.02 -15.54
N ASP A 176 5.46 -8.91 -16.04
CA ASP A 176 4.29 -8.58 -16.84
C ASP A 176 3.25 -7.89 -15.95
N PHE A 177 2.37 -7.09 -16.54
CA PHE A 177 1.21 -6.57 -15.82
C PHE A 177 0.09 -7.61 -15.80
N ASP A 178 0.23 -8.62 -14.93
CA ASP A 178 -0.71 -9.74 -14.77
C ASP A 178 -0.74 -10.27 -13.32
N ALA A 179 -1.69 -11.15 -13.02
CA ALA A 179 -1.99 -11.70 -11.71
C ALA A 179 -0.78 -12.44 -11.10
N GLY A 180 -0.30 -11.95 -9.95
CA GLY A 180 0.87 -12.51 -9.26
C GLY A 180 2.21 -12.01 -9.81
N CYS A 181 2.21 -10.92 -10.59
CA CYS A 181 3.42 -10.32 -11.14
C CYS A 181 3.80 -9.02 -10.42
N LEU A 182 5.09 -8.69 -10.46
CA LEU A 182 5.71 -7.51 -9.85
C LEU A 182 6.32 -6.59 -10.92
N VAL A 183 5.71 -5.42 -11.11
CA VAL A 183 6.10 -4.46 -12.16
C VAL A 183 6.72 -3.20 -11.56
N ASN A 184 8.01 -2.95 -11.80
CA ASN A 184 8.60 -1.64 -11.53
C ASN A 184 8.35 -0.70 -12.72
N VAL A 185 7.51 0.33 -12.54
CA VAL A 185 7.23 1.32 -13.60
C VAL A 185 8.28 2.44 -13.67
N GLY A 186 9.12 2.59 -12.66
CA GLY A 186 10.24 3.53 -12.62
C GLY A 186 10.20 4.53 -11.47
N SER A 187 10.64 5.76 -11.74
CA SER A 187 10.77 6.81 -10.72
C SER A 187 9.41 7.37 -10.26
N CYS A 188 9.40 8.32 -9.32
CA CYS A 188 8.14 8.87 -8.80
C CYS A 188 7.24 9.53 -9.87
N VAL A 189 7.79 10.03 -11.00
CA VAL A 189 6.97 10.56 -12.10
C VAL A 189 6.26 9.46 -12.89
N SER A 190 6.79 8.23 -12.85
CA SER A 190 6.18 7.05 -13.47
C SER A 190 4.88 6.60 -12.80
N ASN A 191 4.49 7.18 -11.65
CA ASN A 191 3.15 6.99 -11.09
C ASN A 191 2.03 7.37 -12.09
N ALA A 192 2.32 8.26 -13.04
CA ALA A 192 1.43 8.56 -14.15
C ALA A 192 1.09 7.32 -15.01
N HIS A 193 2.00 6.34 -15.10
CA HIS A 193 1.74 5.08 -15.81
C HIS A 193 0.84 4.13 -15.02
N ILE A 194 0.90 4.17 -13.68
CA ILE A 194 0.00 3.38 -12.82
C ILE A 194 -1.43 3.91 -12.96
N ALA A 195 -1.62 5.22 -12.80
CA ALA A 195 -2.91 5.86 -13.06
C ALA A 195 -3.35 5.67 -14.52
N GLY A 196 -2.41 5.77 -15.46
CA GLY A 196 -2.61 5.53 -16.88
C GLY A 196 -3.11 4.11 -17.18
N ALA A 197 -2.65 3.09 -16.44
CA ALA A 197 -3.15 1.73 -16.61
C ALA A 197 -4.65 1.63 -16.28
N ALA A 198 -5.10 2.24 -15.19
CA ALA A 198 -6.52 2.28 -14.83
C ALA A 198 -7.37 3.04 -15.87
N ILE A 199 -6.86 4.18 -16.37
CA ILE A 199 -7.49 4.94 -17.45
C ILE A 199 -7.59 4.10 -18.73
N LYS A 200 -6.53 3.36 -19.07
CA LYS A 200 -6.51 2.50 -20.25
C LYS A 200 -7.41 1.29 -20.11
N ILE A 201 -7.65 0.74 -18.92
CA ILE A 201 -8.68 -0.29 -18.73
C ILE A 201 -10.05 0.28 -19.14
N ALA A 202 -10.41 1.48 -18.68
CA ALA A 202 -11.67 2.11 -19.07
C ALA A 202 -11.75 2.36 -20.60
N SER A 203 -10.67 2.83 -21.22
CA SER A 203 -10.68 3.16 -22.65
C SER A 203 -10.55 1.95 -23.58
N ILE A 204 -9.66 1.01 -23.29
CA ILE A 204 -9.37 -0.14 -24.16
C ILE A 204 -10.40 -1.24 -23.97
N PHE A 205 -10.72 -1.60 -22.72
CA PHE A 205 -11.65 -2.69 -22.44
C PHE A 205 -13.12 -2.24 -22.49
N ALA A 206 -13.43 -1.06 -21.95
CA ALA A 206 -14.81 -0.55 -21.93
C ALA A 206 -15.10 0.51 -22.99
N HIS A 207 -14.17 0.74 -23.93
CA HIS A 207 -14.35 1.63 -25.08
C HIS A 207 -14.82 3.05 -24.71
N ARG A 208 -14.40 3.56 -23.55
CA ARG A 208 -14.73 4.92 -23.12
C ARG A 208 -13.80 5.94 -23.78
N ASP A 209 -14.38 7.04 -24.27
CA ASP A 209 -13.61 8.15 -24.83
C ASP A 209 -12.87 8.88 -23.70
N LEU A 210 -11.61 9.24 -23.97
CA LEU A 210 -10.73 9.94 -23.04
C LEU A 210 -10.81 11.46 -23.19
N ARG A 211 -11.15 11.96 -24.38
CA ARG A 211 -11.05 13.39 -24.67
C ARG A 211 -12.08 14.17 -23.87
N ALA A 212 -11.60 15.05 -22.99
CA ALA A 212 -12.44 15.91 -22.15
C ALA A 212 -13.50 15.15 -21.31
N ASN A 213 -13.22 13.89 -20.95
CA ASN A 213 -14.20 13.01 -20.31
C ASN A 213 -13.74 12.44 -18.95
N TYR A 214 -12.99 13.25 -18.21
CA TYR A 214 -12.35 12.80 -16.96
C TYR A 214 -13.34 12.23 -15.94
N GLU A 215 -14.52 12.86 -15.81
CA GLU A 215 -15.56 12.48 -14.86
C GLU A 215 -16.08 11.06 -15.09
N GLU A 216 -16.38 10.69 -16.34
CA GLU A 216 -16.85 9.34 -16.70
C GLU A 216 -15.76 8.29 -16.48
N ILE A 217 -14.51 8.62 -16.79
CA ILE A 217 -13.37 7.72 -16.56
C ILE A 217 -13.16 7.48 -15.07
N ALA A 218 -13.24 8.53 -14.25
CA ALA A 218 -13.16 8.41 -12.80
C ALA A 218 -14.32 7.59 -12.21
N ASP A 219 -15.55 7.84 -12.67
CA ASP A 219 -16.74 7.07 -12.28
C ASP A 219 -16.61 5.58 -12.66
N TYR A 220 -16.10 5.29 -13.86
CA TYR A 220 -15.85 3.92 -14.30
C TYR A 220 -14.82 3.22 -13.40
N ILE A 221 -13.70 3.87 -13.11
CA ILE A 221 -12.64 3.31 -12.27
C ILE A 221 -13.14 3.06 -10.85
N LEU A 222 -13.80 4.06 -10.24
CA LEU A 222 -14.37 3.97 -8.89
C LEU A 222 -15.34 2.80 -8.74
N ASN A 223 -16.17 2.56 -9.75
CA ASN A 223 -17.23 1.56 -9.67
C ASN A 223 -16.81 0.15 -10.14
N ARG A 224 -15.68 0.02 -10.85
CA ARG A 224 -15.38 -1.23 -11.60
C ARG A 224 -13.93 -1.70 -11.53
N VAL A 225 -12.97 -0.81 -11.29
CA VAL A 225 -11.55 -1.18 -11.33
C VAL A 225 -11.01 -1.30 -9.91
N GLY A 226 -10.85 -2.55 -9.44
CA GLY A 226 -10.27 -2.85 -8.14
C GLY A 226 -8.79 -2.47 -8.12
N ALA A 227 -8.46 -1.35 -7.48
CA ALA A 227 -7.09 -0.85 -7.38
C ALA A 227 -6.89 -0.07 -6.08
N VAL A 228 -5.70 -0.16 -5.47
CA VAL A 228 -5.31 0.55 -4.24
C VAL A 228 -3.85 0.96 -4.33
N GLY A 229 -3.55 2.21 -3.97
CA GLY A 229 -2.18 2.66 -3.74
C GLY A 229 -1.76 2.48 -2.28
N ILE A 230 -0.52 2.10 -2.03
CA ILE A 230 0.10 2.06 -0.71
C ILE A 230 1.34 2.95 -0.75
N ALA A 231 1.27 4.09 -0.06
CA ALA A 231 2.38 5.01 0.13
C ALA A 231 2.84 4.97 1.60
N TRP A 232 3.39 3.82 1.98
CA TRP A 232 3.67 3.46 3.38
C TRP A 232 4.50 4.51 4.12
N GLY A 233 5.65 4.89 3.56
CA GLY A 233 6.52 5.92 4.12
C GLY A 233 6.26 7.33 3.57
N ALA A 234 5.03 7.72 3.26
CA ALA A 234 4.75 9.02 2.67
C ALA A 234 5.22 10.19 3.55
N MET A 235 6.10 11.06 3.01
CA MET A 235 6.57 12.28 3.70
C MET A 235 6.55 13.56 2.85
N SER A 236 6.63 13.45 1.53
CA SER A 236 6.81 14.61 0.65
C SER A 236 5.47 15.18 0.16
N GLN A 237 5.44 16.48 -0.13
CA GLN A 237 4.28 17.12 -0.80
C GLN A 237 3.94 16.45 -2.14
N LYS A 238 4.95 15.87 -2.82
CA LYS A 238 4.74 15.07 -4.03
C LYS A 238 3.86 13.86 -3.75
N ALA A 239 4.09 13.12 -2.66
CA ALA A 239 3.27 11.96 -2.30
C ALA A 239 1.81 12.37 -2.07
N ALA A 240 1.56 13.48 -1.38
CA ALA A 240 0.21 14.02 -1.20
C ALA A 240 -0.47 14.38 -2.53
N SER A 241 0.26 15.00 -3.46
CA SER A 241 -0.28 15.33 -4.80
C SER A 241 -0.56 14.09 -5.66
N ILE A 242 0.30 13.06 -5.59
CA ILE A 242 0.11 11.78 -6.31
C ILE A 242 -1.13 11.07 -5.76
N ALA A 243 -1.24 10.96 -4.43
CA ALA A 243 -2.41 10.36 -3.78
C ALA A 243 -3.70 11.08 -4.17
N THR A 244 -3.69 12.42 -4.12
CA THR A 244 -4.85 13.24 -4.54
C THR A 244 -5.20 13.02 -6.02
N GLY A 245 -4.21 12.86 -6.90
CA GLY A 245 -4.42 12.54 -8.31
C GLY A 245 -5.12 11.19 -8.51
N CYS A 246 -4.69 10.16 -7.76
CA CYS A 246 -5.35 8.85 -7.75
C CYS A 246 -6.76 8.92 -7.19
N ASN A 247 -6.98 9.67 -6.11
CA ASN A 247 -8.30 9.82 -5.50
C ASN A 247 -9.31 10.47 -6.45
N ARG A 248 -8.87 11.45 -7.25
CA ARG A 248 -9.72 12.06 -8.28
C ARG A 248 -10.14 11.08 -9.39
N LEU A 249 -9.40 9.99 -9.59
CA LEU A 249 -9.77 8.87 -10.47
C LEU A 249 -10.58 7.78 -9.76
N GLY A 250 -10.99 7.99 -8.50
CA GLY A 250 -11.68 6.96 -7.72
C GLY A 250 -10.76 5.83 -7.23
N ILE A 251 -9.45 6.04 -7.23
CA ILE A 251 -8.47 5.06 -6.73
C ILE A 251 -8.14 5.39 -5.27
N PRO A 252 -8.44 4.49 -4.32
CA PRO A 252 -8.10 4.66 -2.92
C PRO A 252 -6.58 4.55 -2.66
N VAL A 253 -6.10 5.22 -1.62
CA VAL A 253 -4.69 5.24 -1.21
C VAL A 253 -4.57 5.04 0.30
N ILE A 254 -3.74 4.09 0.71
CA ILE A 254 -3.32 3.89 2.09
C ILE A 254 -1.97 4.58 2.29
N VAL A 255 -1.82 5.31 3.38
CA VAL A 255 -0.55 5.86 3.87
C VAL A 255 -0.23 5.23 5.22
N GLY A 256 1.05 5.12 5.58
CA GLY A 256 1.41 4.74 6.96
C GLY A 256 1.02 5.83 7.95
N ALA A 257 1.09 5.56 9.25
CA ALA A 257 0.60 6.43 10.32
C ALA A 257 1.11 7.88 10.21
N ARG A 258 2.37 8.08 9.84
CA ARG A 258 2.94 9.42 9.60
C ARG A 258 2.23 10.23 8.52
N GLY A 259 1.56 9.58 7.58
CA GLY A 259 0.71 10.20 6.58
C GLY A 259 -0.45 11.00 7.18
N ALA A 260 -0.87 10.72 8.42
CA ALA A 260 -1.82 11.55 9.17
C ALA A 260 -1.38 13.03 9.25
N LYS A 261 -0.07 13.31 9.19
CA LYS A 261 0.50 14.67 9.20
C LYS A 261 0.14 15.49 7.94
N TYR A 262 -0.44 14.89 6.90
CA TYR A 262 -1.03 15.62 5.77
C TYR A 262 -2.38 16.30 6.12
N ARG A 263 -2.92 16.05 7.31
CA ARG A 263 -4.08 16.73 7.94
C ARG A 263 -5.46 16.45 7.36
N ARG A 264 -5.57 15.86 6.17
CA ARG A 264 -6.87 15.59 5.54
C ARG A 264 -6.94 14.15 5.05
N MET A 265 -7.95 13.43 5.56
CA MET A 265 -8.30 12.09 5.10
C MET A 265 -9.68 12.09 4.45
N TYR A 266 -9.96 11.10 3.60
CA TYR A 266 -11.23 10.94 2.88
C TYR A 266 -11.85 9.62 3.32
N LEU A 267 -12.46 9.66 4.49
CA LEU A 267 -13.05 8.51 5.14
C LEU A 267 -14.56 8.49 4.85
N GLY A 268 -15.04 7.43 4.21
CA GLY A 268 -16.46 7.16 4.10
C GLY A 268 -17.08 6.68 5.41
N ARG A 269 -18.40 6.82 5.51
CA ARG A 269 -19.20 6.44 6.67
C ARG A 269 -20.09 5.25 6.29
N LYS A 270 -19.62 4.02 6.53
CA LYS A 270 -20.38 2.79 6.24
C LYS A 270 -21.73 2.72 6.95
N ASP A 271 -21.84 3.40 8.09
CA ASP A 271 -23.05 3.50 8.93
C ASP A 271 -24.12 4.45 8.39
N ILE A 272 -23.86 5.22 7.32
CA ILE A 272 -24.82 6.14 6.69
C ILE A 272 -25.25 5.55 5.33
N PRO A 273 -26.38 4.82 5.24
CA PRO A 273 -26.85 4.20 4.00
C PRO A 273 -27.01 5.15 2.80
N GLY A 274 -27.34 6.42 3.08
CA GLY A 274 -27.54 7.45 2.06
C GLY A 274 -26.27 7.83 1.29
N ASP A 275 -25.09 7.64 1.90
CA ASP A 275 -23.79 7.93 1.27
C ASP A 275 -23.43 6.86 0.21
N TRP A 276 -24.12 5.72 0.23
CA TRP A 276 -23.83 4.55 -0.60
C TRP A 276 -24.92 4.30 -1.64
N GLN A 277 -25.37 5.35 -2.32
CA GLN A 277 -26.36 5.29 -3.40
C GLN A 277 -25.74 5.61 -4.76
N VAL A 278 -26.07 4.81 -5.76
CA VAL A 278 -25.68 5.01 -7.17
C VAL A 278 -26.89 4.93 -8.07
N PHE A 279 -26.78 5.45 -9.29
CA PHE A 279 -27.73 5.16 -10.35
C PHE A 279 -27.40 3.81 -10.98
N ASN A 280 -28.43 3.05 -11.32
CA ASN A 280 -28.33 1.96 -12.27
C ASN A 280 -28.42 2.54 -13.68
N ALA A 281 -27.30 2.54 -14.41
CA ALA A 281 -27.21 3.14 -15.75
C ALA A 281 -28.18 2.52 -16.77
N ARG A 282 -28.78 1.36 -16.49
CA ARG A 282 -29.74 0.70 -17.37
C ARG A 282 -31.13 1.35 -17.38
N ASP A 283 -31.57 1.87 -16.24
CA ASP A 283 -32.97 2.30 -16.03
C ASP A 283 -33.11 3.59 -15.19
N GLY A 284 -32.02 4.11 -14.64
CA GLY A 284 -32.01 5.33 -13.83
C GLY A 284 -32.46 5.14 -12.39
N SER A 285 -32.80 3.91 -11.97
CA SER A 285 -33.16 3.64 -10.58
C SER A 285 -32.00 3.91 -9.64
N LYS A 286 -32.30 4.42 -8.44
CA LYS A 286 -31.31 4.57 -7.36
C LYS A 286 -31.18 3.26 -6.61
N VAL A 287 -29.96 2.73 -6.55
CA VAL A 287 -29.63 1.46 -5.89
C VAL A 287 -28.62 1.71 -4.80
N GLN A 288 -28.88 1.18 -3.61
CA GLN A 288 -27.90 1.20 -2.53
C GLN A 288 -26.85 0.11 -2.75
N ILE A 289 -25.58 0.49 -2.71
CA ILE A 289 -24.41 -0.39 -2.83
C ILE A 289 -23.69 -0.57 -1.49
N GLY A 290 -22.72 -1.47 -1.46
CA GLY A 290 -21.79 -1.58 -0.33
C GLY A 290 -20.67 -0.54 -0.39
N PRO A 291 -19.95 -0.30 0.71
CA PRO A 291 -18.87 0.68 0.82
C PRO A 291 -17.57 0.19 0.16
N GLY A 292 -17.57 0.02 -1.15
CA GLY A 292 -16.44 -0.48 -1.93
C GLY A 292 -16.01 0.48 -3.04
N PRO A 293 -14.91 1.25 -2.89
CA PRO A 293 -14.06 1.38 -1.70
C PRO A 293 -14.69 2.28 -0.62
N GLU A 294 -14.44 1.97 0.66
CA GLU A 294 -14.97 2.75 1.80
C GLU A 294 -14.25 4.09 1.98
N HIS A 295 -12.94 4.11 1.74
CA HIS A 295 -12.09 5.28 1.95
C HIS A 295 -11.35 5.59 0.66
N LEU A 296 -11.14 6.86 0.35
CA LEU A 296 -10.24 7.27 -0.74
C LEU A 296 -8.83 7.57 -0.23
N ILE A 297 -8.68 8.04 1.01
CA ILE A 297 -7.36 8.09 1.64
C ILE A 297 -7.49 7.73 3.12
N TYR A 298 -6.66 6.78 3.55
CA TYR A 298 -6.68 6.18 4.88
C TYR A 298 -5.26 6.08 5.44
N ALA A 299 -5.08 6.45 6.70
CA ALA A 299 -3.81 6.27 7.40
C ALA A 299 -3.91 5.03 8.28
N SER A 300 -3.01 4.08 8.05
CA SER A 300 -2.96 2.82 8.78
C SER A 300 -1.77 2.82 9.75
N GLU A 301 -1.98 2.27 10.94
CA GLU A 301 -0.98 2.23 12.01
C GLU A 301 -0.05 1.02 11.91
N SER A 302 -0.49 -0.09 11.32
CA SER A 302 0.33 -1.29 11.17
C SER A 302 0.25 -1.89 9.77
N LYS A 303 1.28 -2.65 9.36
CA LYS A 303 1.27 -3.35 8.08
C LYS A 303 0.12 -4.35 7.98
N GLU A 304 -0.25 -4.99 9.08
CA GLU A 304 -1.35 -5.96 9.15
C GLU A 304 -2.69 -5.30 8.79
N GLU A 305 -2.96 -4.14 9.38
CA GLU A 305 -4.14 -3.34 9.06
C GLU A 305 -4.10 -2.85 7.60
N ALA A 306 -2.94 -2.36 7.14
CA ALA A 306 -2.78 -1.91 5.76
C ALA A 306 -3.04 -3.03 4.73
N ILE A 307 -2.59 -4.26 5.01
CA ILE A 307 -2.84 -5.44 4.16
C ILE A 307 -4.35 -5.74 4.09
N VAL A 308 -5.01 -5.82 5.24
CA VAL A 308 -6.44 -6.12 5.31
C VAL A 308 -7.26 -5.03 4.61
N MET A 309 -6.91 -3.77 4.87
CA MET A 309 -7.56 -2.61 4.27
C MET A 309 -7.33 -2.55 2.75
N ALA A 310 -6.15 -2.89 2.25
CA ALA A 310 -5.88 -2.92 0.81
C ALA A 310 -6.73 -3.99 0.10
N ALA A 311 -6.90 -5.17 0.68
CA ALA A 311 -7.80 -6.20 0.13
C ALA A 311 -9.26 -5.72 0.10
N LYS A 312 -9.73 -5.13 1.19
CA LYS A 312 -11.09 -4.54 1.31
C LYS A 312 -11.33 -3.44 0.29
N LEU A 313 -10.38 -2.49 0.17
CA LEU A 313 -10.48 -1.35 -0.73
C LEU A 313 -10.33 -1.72 -2.21
N CYS A 314 -10.04 -2.98 -2.55
CA CYS A 314 -10.13 -3.51 -3.93
C CYS A 314 -11.54 -3.97 -4.33
N ILE A 315 -12.47 -4.13 -3.38
CA ILE A 315 -13.87 -4.51 -3.66
C ILE A 315 -14.56 -3.37 -4.42
N ARG A 316 -15.33 -3.72 -5.46
CA ARG A 316 -16.04 -2.75 -6.31
C ARG A 316 -17.50 -3.11 -6.47
N PRO A 317 -18.42 -2.15 -6.62
CA PRO A 317 -19.85 -2.44 -6.69
C PRO A 317 -20.21 -3.36 -7.87
N ASN A 318 -19.48 -3.23 -8.98
CA ASN A 318 -19.68 -4.00 -10.22
C ASN A 318 -19.00 -5.38 -10.25
N ASP A 319 -18.32 -5.83 -9.20
CA ASP A 319 -17.68 -7.17 -9.21
C ASP A 319 -18.71 -8.23 -9.65
N THR A 320 -18.31 -9.19 -10.49
CA THR A 320 -19.18 -10.35 -10.76
C THR A 320 -19.33 -11.18 -9.49
N THR A 321 -20.29 -12.10 -9.44
CA THR A 321 -20.43 -13.01 -8.30
C THR A 321 -19.13 -13.78 -8.02
N LYS A 322 -18.50 -14.33 -9.06
CA LYS A 322 -17.22 -15.04 -8.94
C LYS A 322 -16.10 -14.11 -8.44
N GLY A 323 -15.98 -12.92 -9.02
CA GLY A 323 -14.97 -11.96 -8.58
C GLY A 323 -15.18 -11.48 -7.14
N ARG A 324 -16.44 -11.25 -6.75
CA ARG A 324 -16.78 -10.90 -5.38
C ARG A 324 -16.41 -12.01 -4.39
N GLN A 325 -16.72 -13.27 -4.71
CA GLN A 325 -16.31 -14.41 -3.89
C GLN A 325 -14.79 -14.42 -3.66
N ILE A 326 -13.99 -14.21 -4.72
CA ILE A 326 -12.52 -14.18 -4.62
C ILE A 326 -12.05 -13.06 -3.69
N LYS A 327 -12.55 -11.83 -3.88
CA LYS A 327 -12.15 -10.68 -3.07
C LYS A 327 -12.59 -10.83 -1.61
N LEU A 328 -13.80 -11.33 -1.36
CA LEU A 328 -14.30 -11.60 -0.01
C LEU A 328 -13.49 -12.72 0.67
N ALA A 329 -13.14 -13.77 -0.06
CA ALA A 329 -12.29 -14.84 0.47
C ALA A 329 -10.93 -14.28 0.94
N HIS A 330 -10.29 -13.41 0.14
CA HIS A 330 -9.06 -12.75 0.56
C HIS A 330 -9.26 -11.83 1.76
N TYR A 331 -10.31 -11.02 1.77
CA TYR A 331 -10.57 -10.10 2.87
C TYR A 331 -10.82 -10.86 4.19
N ILE A 332 -11.68 -11.87 4.17
CA ILE A 332 -12.00 -12.72 5.33
C ILE A 332 -10.76 -13.45 5.84
N ASP A 333 -10.00 -14.08 4.94
CA ASP A 333 -8.80 -14.85 5.30
C ASP A 333 -7.72 -13.94 5.90
N LEU A 334 -7.46 -12.77 5.31
CA LEU A 334 -6.50 -11.81 5.84
C LEU A 334 -6.95 -11.27 7.21
N HIS A 335 -8.23 -10.95 7.37
CA HIS A 335 -8.77 -10.48 8.64
C HIS A 335 -8.64 -11.53 9.74
N LYS A 336 -9.03 -12.79 9.45
CA LYS A 336 -8.86 -13.91 10.38
C LYS A 336 -7.40 -14.16 10.74
N ARG A 337 -6.49 -14.06 9.76
CA ARG A 337 -5.06 -14.29 9.96
C ARG A 337 -4.42 -13.27 10.89
N TYR A 338 -4.78 -11.99 10.75
CA TYR A 338 -4.12 -10.91 11.49
C TYR A 338 -4.87 -10.44 12.73
N PHE A 339 -6.20 -10.59 12.76
CA PHE A 339 -7.06 -10.12 13.86
C PHE A 339 -7.79 -11.25 14.59
N GLY A 340 -7.73 -12.49 14.08
CA GLY A 340 -8.32 -13.67 14.75
C GLY A 340 -9.84 -13.79 14.65
N GLU A 341 -10.51 -12.86 13.97
CA GLU A 341 -11.97 -12.78 13.87
C GLU A 341 -12.44 -12.48 12.44
N TYR A 342 -13.76 -12.59 12.20
CA TYR A 342 -14.36 -12.21 10.92
C TYR A 342 -14.53 -10.68 10.84
N PRO A 343 -14.49 -10.09 9.64
CA PRO A 343 -14.79 -8.68 9.49
C PRO A 343 -16.19 -8.32 9.98
N ASP A 344 -16.28 -7.25 10.79
CA ASP A 344 -17.53 -6.75 11.38
C ASP A 344 -18.54 -6.23 10.33
N ASP A 345 -18.06 -5.90 9.14
CA ASP A 345 -18.80 -5.22 8.08
C ASP A 345 -18.98 -6.06 6.81
N ILE A 346 -18.67 -7.36 6.89
CA ILE A 346 -18.75 -8.26 5.73
C ILE A 346 -20.14 -8.29 5.07
N HIS A 347 -21.19 -8.10 5.88
CA HIS A 347 -22.59 -8.07 5.45
C HIS A 347 -22.90 -6.92 4.48
N TYR A 348 -22.13 -5.83 4.48
CA TYR A 348 -22.31 -4.75 3.52
C TYR A 348 -21.81 -5.11 2.10
N TYR A 349 -20.91 -6.08 1.99
CA TYR A 349 -20.26 -6.46 0.73
C TYR A 349 -20.88 -7.68 0.04
N ILE A 350 -21.86 -8.32 0.68
CA ILE A 350 -22.60 -9.46 0.13
C ILE A 350 -23.91 -8.92 -0.45
N ARG A 351 -24.13 -9.11 -1.76
CA ARG A 351 -25.35 -8.63 -2.45
C ARG A 351 -26.38 -9.73 -2.59
N THR A 352 -25.92 -10.94 -2.84
CA THR A 352 -26.73 -12.16 -2.92
C THR A 352 -26.01 -13.30 -2.22
N LYS A 353 -26.71 -14.39 -1.89
CA LYS A 353 -26.05 -15.57 -1.29
C LYS A 353 -24.96 -16.18 -2.18
N ALA A 354 -25.02 -15.93 -3.49
CA ALA A 354 -24.01 -16.40 -4.42
C ALA A 354 -22.67 -15.66 -4.24
N ASP A 355 -22.63 -14.46 -3.65
CA ASP A 355 -21.36 -13.75 -3.39
C ASP A 355 -20.54 -14.40 -2.25
N ILE A 356 -21.14 -15.29 -1.45
CA ILE A 356 -20.49 -15.88 -0.28
C ILE A 356 -19.42 -16.89 -0.73
N PRO A 357 -18.17 -16.79 -0.23
CA PRO A 357 -17.15 -17.81 -0.47
C PRO A 357 -17.60 -19.19 0.02
N ILE A 358 -17.42 -20.21 -0.82
CA ILE A 358 -17.94 -21.57 -0.57
C ILE A 358 -17.48 -22.13 0.79
N THR A 359 -16.21 -21.91 1.15
CA THR A 359 -15.60 -22.41 2.38
C THR A 359 -16.07 -21.71 3.65
N GLU A 360 -16.72 -20.54 3.52
CA GLU A 360 -17.12 -19.67 4.63
C GLU A 360 -18.66 -19.58 4.76
N LYS A 361 -19.40 -20.39 4.00
CA LYS A 361 -20.85 -20.24 3.79
C LYS A 361 -21.65 -20.21 5.09
N ASP A 362 -21.48 -21.21 5.95
CA ASP A 362 -22.31 -21.36 7.15
C ASP A 362 -22.14 -20.18 8.11
N LYS A 363 -20.88 -19.75 8.33
CA LYS A 363 -20.58 -18.65 9.24
C LYS A 363 -21.03 -17.30 8.69
N ILE A 364 -20.87 -17.07 7.38
CA ILE A 364 -21.35 -15.84 6.76
C ILE A 364 -22.87 -15.78 6.77
N GLU A 365 -23.58 -16.88 6.50
CA GLU A 365 -25.05 -16.89 6.60
C GLU A 365 -25.58 -16.60 8.02
N GLU A 366 -24.85 -16.99 9.07
CA GLU A 366 -25.14 -16.59 10.45
C GLU A 366 -25.00 -15.07 10.63
N ILE A 367 -23.86 -14.49 10.21
CA ILE A 367 -23.61 -13.04 10.30
C ILE A 367 -24.67 -12.24 9.53
N LEU A 368 -25.09 -12.71 8.35
CA LEU A 368 -26.14 -12.05 7.57
C LEU A 368 -27.49 -12.02 8.32
N LYS A 369 -27.85 -13.12 9.00
CA LYS A 369 -29.09 -13.19 9.80
C LYS A 369 -29.04 -12.23 10.98
N GLU A 370 -27.90 -12.18 11.69
CA GLU A 370 -27.69 -11.28 12.83
C GLU A 370 -27.80 -9.79 12.43
N ASN A 371 -27.39 -9.45 11.21
CA ASN A 371 -27.41 -8.08 10.69
C ASN A 371 -28.69 -7.72 9.92
N ALA A 372 -29.76 -8.53 10.03
CA ALA A 372 -31.03 -8.32 9.32
C ALA A 372 -30.84 -8.06 7.81
N TRP A 373 -29.87 -8.75 7.21
CA TRP A 373 -29.47 -8.53 5.83
C TRP A 373 -30.57 -8.94 4.84
N VAL A 374 -30.69 -8.17 3.77
CA VAL A 374 -31.60 -8.43 2.65
C VAL A 374 -30.83 -8.44 1.33
N GLU A 375 -31.27 -9.29 0.41
CA GLU A 375 -30.67 -9.33 -0.93
C GLU A 375 -30.83 -8.00 -1.67
N LYS A 376 -29.77 -7.61 -2.36
CA LYS A 376 -29.70 -6.37 -3.12
C LYS A 376 -29.45 -6.67 -4.60
N PRO A 377 -30.09 -5.93 -5.51
CA PRO A 377 -29.81 -6.08 -6.93
C PRO A 377 -28.37 -5.65 -7.24
N ILE A 378 -27.80 -6.25 -8.28
CA ILE A 378 -26.48 -5.85 -8.80
C ILE A 378 -26.71 -4.79 -9.88
N PRO A 379 -26.41 -3.50 -9.62
CA PRO A 379 -26.66 -2.43 -10.59
C PRO A 379 -25.64 -2.46 -11.74
N ASP A 380 -25.90 -1.68 -12.78
CA ASP A 380 -24.85 -1.14 -13.64
C ASP A 380 -24.43 0.24 -13.07
N PRO A 381 -23.52 0.29 -12.08
CA PRO A 381 -23.36 1.46 -11.21
C PRO A 381 -22.75 2.65 -11.95
N THR A 382 -23.29 3.84 -11.66
CA THR A 382 -22.69 5.15 -11.96
C THR A 382 -23.17 6.20 -10.96
N LEU A 383 -22.32 7.17 -10.65
CA LEU A 383 -22.68 8.39 -9.92
C LEU A 383 -23.21 9.49 -10.86
N LEU A 384 -23.18 9.26 -12.16
CA LEU A 384 -23.45 10.28 -13.18
C LEU A 384 -24.80 10.02 -13.83
N GLU A 385 -25.80 10.84 -13.49
CA GLU A 385 -27.14 10.74 -14.08
C GLU A 385 -27.13 10.85 -15.61
N ARG A 386 -26.20 11.63 -16.17
CA ARG A 386 -26.04 11.78 -17.63
C ARG A 386 -25.67 10.49 -18.37
N LEU A 387 -25.21 9.46 -17.66
CA LEU A 387 -24.84 8.16 -18.23
C LEU A 387 -25.99 7.12 -18.20
N VAL A 388 -27.13 7.48 -17.59
CA VAL A 388 -28.33 6.65 -17.60
C VAL A 388 -28.88 6.52 -19.02
N ARG A 389 -29.06 5.29 -19.48
CA ARG A 389 -29.73 4.98 -20.76
C ARG A 389 -31.18 5.41 -20.64
N ARG A 390 -31.56 6.42 -21.41
CA ARG A 390 -32.95 6.86 -21.55
C ARG A 390 -33.68 6.05 -22.59
#